data_AF-A0A1S3QD53-F1
#
_entry.id   AF-A0A1S3QD53-F1
#
_cell.length_a   1.000
_cell.length_b   1.000
_cell.length_c   1.000
_cell.angle_alpha   90.00
_cell.angle_beta   90.00
_cell.angle_gamma   90.00
#
_symmetry.space_group_name_H-M   'P 1'
#
loop_
_entity.id
_entity.type
_entity.pdbx_description
1 polymer ?
#
loop_
_entity_poly.entity_id
_entity_poly.type
_entity_poly.pdbx_seq_one_letter_code
_entity_poly.pdbx_strand_id
1 'polypeptide(L)'
;MSLILFALVVRVRDGLPLSASTDFQHNPELQERKQQLRTISKALSLFPDRGAVKGHDLNIYFLSSEGVSYMSVCDASLPAAMAFCFLEDLRWEFTAHMDNAKVALAARPYPFLEFDNSLAWLQQQYNQRGGPALEVTLTEVQEDLKTRPLQILTLEEVELTNGSANGHAEQLSESGQNQRLQPVTAPGILSLVLNIMCSSLNLIRGVHLIENTFQDDYEGIWNVLAFLLAFLCCVGQCHLYLFHSSLKSVKSLVLLSVVVVCNCFLFGLRNVWQLLFHLAVAVLVTLLTLNRKLHDRTNDCGV
;
A
#
# COMPACT_ATOMS: atom_id res chain seq x y z
N MET A 1 -16.11 -0.23 26.78
CA MET A 1 -15.51 0.45 25.61
C MET A 1 -14.08 -0.04 25.49
N SER A 2 -13.56 -0.26 24.28
CA SER A 2 -12.18 -0.72 24.10
C SER A 2 -11.22 0.43 24.38
N LEU A 3 -10.24 0.22 25.25
CA LEU A 3 -9.22 1.23 25.61
C LEU A 3 -7.93 1.06 24.81
N ILE A 4 -7.66 -0.15 24.31
CA ILE A 4 -6.56 -0.45 23.39
C ILE A 4 -7.17 -0.63 22.00
N LEU A 5 -6.86 0.27 21.08
CA LEU A 5 -7.52 0.38 19.79
C LEU A 5 -6.73 -0.26 18.66
N PHE A 6 -5.41 -0.20 18.73
CA PHE A 6 -4.53 -0.76 17.71
C PHE A 6 -3.18 -1.13 18.28
N ALA A 7 -2.60 -2.20 17.77
CA ALA A 7 -1.25 -2.63 18.12
C ALA A 7 -0.45 -2.93 16.85
N LEU A 8 0.84 -2.60 16.87
CA LEU A 8 1.78 -2.82 15.78
C LEU A 8 3.11 -3.32 16.35
N VAL A 9 3.63 -4.37 15.75
CA VAL A 9 4.99 -4.85 16.00
C VAL A 9 5.86 -4.44 14.82
N VAL A 10 7.00 -3.82 15.07
CA VAL A 10 7.92 -3.31 14.04
C VAL A 10 9.36 -3.68 14.34
N ARG A 11 10.21 -3.75 13.32
CA ARG A 11 11.65 -3.86 13.49
C ARG A 11 12.26 -2.47 13.71
N VAL A 12 13.08 -2.32 14.76
CA VAL A 12 13.63 -1.02 15.20
C VAL A 12 14.55 -0.40 14.16
N ARG A 13 15.37 -1.21 13.48
CA ARG A 13 16.42 -0.72 12.55
C ARG A 13 15.87 0.12 11.41
N ASP A 14 14.73 -0.28 10.85
CA ASP A 14 14.19 0.26 9.60
C ASP A 14 12.69 0.59 9.68
N GLY A 15 12.07 0.38 10.84
CA GLY A 15 10.64 0.58 11.04
C GLY A 15 9.76 -0.40 10.25
N LEU A 16 10.31 -1.53 9.77
CA LEU A 16 9.56 -2.51 8.98
C LEU A 16 8.43 -3.10 9.84
N PRO A 17 7.15 -2.99 9.42
CA PRO A 17 6.06 -3.60 10.15
C PRO A 17 6.09 -5.13 10.04
N LEU A 18 6.01 -5.79 11.18
CA LEU A 18 6.14 -7.24 11.34
C LEU A 18 4.78 -7.94 11.46
N SER A 19 3.89 -7.37 12.27
CA SER A 19 2.50 -7.82 12.47
C SER A 19 1.68 -6.65 13.05
N ALA A 20 0.37 -6.67 12.83
CA ALA A 20 -0.54 -5.65 13.35
C ALA A 20 -1.89 -6.25 13.73
N SER A 21 -2.60 -5.61 14.65
CA SER A 21 -3.97 -6.01 14.96
C SER A 21 -4.96 -5.51 13.91
N THR A 22 -6.01 -6.29 13.68
CA THR A 22 -7.06 -5.96 12.72
C THR A 22 -7.89 -4.78 13.20
N ASP A 23 -8.08 -3.80 12.31
CA ASP A 23 -8.90 -2.62 12.57
C ASP A 23 -10.30 -2.76 11.97
N PHE A 24 -11.33 -2.68 12.81
CA PHE A 24 -12.73 -2.61 12.37
C PHE A 24 -13.37 -1.26 12.66
N GLN A 25 -12.65 -0.32 13.29
CA GLN A 25 -13.18 0.98 13.69
C GLN A 25 -12.83 2.07 12.70
N HIS A 26 -13.85 2.62 12.05
CA HIS A 26 -13.70 3.80 11.20
C HIS A 26 -13.70 5.08 12.05
N ASN A 27 -12.59 5.33 12.76
CA ASN A 27 -12.36 6.58 13.50
C ASN A 27 -11.26 7.40 12.80
N PRO A 28 -11.52 8.65 12.36
CA PRO A 28 -10.55 9.49 11.67
C PRO A 28 -9.31 9.81 12.54
N GLU A 29 -9.48 10.06 13.84
CA GLU A 29 -8.36 10.30 14.75
C GLU A 29 -7.49 9.03 14.89
N LEU A 30 -8.12 7.86 14.98
CA LEU A 30 -7.38 6.60 15.02
C LEU A 30 -6.51 6.40 13.76
N GLN A 31 -6.99 6.81 12.58
CA GLN A 31 -6.20 6.74 11.35
C GLN A 31 -5.03 7.73 11.35
N GLU A 32 -5.23 8.94 11.88
CA GLU A 32 -4.16 9.91 12.07
C GLU A 32 -3.08 9.38 13.02
N ARG A 33 -3.48 8.83 14.17
CA ARG A 33 -2.55 8.26 15.15
C ARG A 33 -1.80 7.05 14.61
N LYS A 34 -2.43 6.22 13.75
CA LYS A 34 -1.72 5.15 13.03
C LYS A 34 -0.67 5.68 12.06
N GLN A 35 -0.97 6.79 11.38
CA GLN A 35 0.00 7.42 10.50
C GLN A 35 1.19 7.99 11.29
N GLN A 36 0.93 8.63 12.43
CA GLN A 36 1.98 9.08 13.35
C GLN A 36 2.79 7.89 13.89
N LEU A 37 2.13 6.80 14.29
CA LEU A 37 2.78 5.58 14.77
C LEU A 37 3.75 5.00 13.72
N ARG A 38 3.36 4.96 12.43
CA ARG A 38 4.25 4.56 11.32
C ARG A 38 5.40 5.54 11.07
N THR A 39 5.22 6.80 11.41
CA THR A 39 6.27 7.83 11.27
C THR A 39 7.30 7.69 12.39
N ILE A 40 6.83 7.44 13.62
CA ILE A 40 7.67 7.12 14.77
C ILE A 40 8.44 5.83 14.52
N SER A 41 7.81 4.79 13.94
CA SER A 41 8.46 3.49 13.74
C SER A 41 9.74 3.57 12.92
N LYS A 42 9.83 4.51 11.97
CA LYS A 42 11.00 4.74 11.12
C LYS A 42 12.18 5.39 11.87
N ALA A 43 11.92 6.07 12.97
CA ALA A 43 12.92 6.79 13.77
C ALA A 43 13.20 6.13 15.14
N LEU A 44 12.65 4.93 15.41
CA LEU A 44 12.80 4.23 16.68
C LEU A 44 14.25 4.00 17.12
N SER A 45 15.18 3.86 16.18
CA SER A 45 16.61 3.70 16.47
C SER A 45 17.25 4.95 17.09
N LEU A 46 16.58 6.11 17.03
CA LEU A 46 17.02 7.39 17.60
C LEU A 46 16.34 7.71 18.94
N PHE A 47 15.32 6.92 19.32
CA PHE A 47 14.55 7.10 20.54
C PHE A 47 15.01 6.12 21.63
N PRO A 48 14.69 6.37 22.91
CA PRO A 48 14.94 5.40 23.97
C PRO A 48 14.16 4.10 23.73
N ASP A 49 14.48 3.09 24.53
CA ASP A 49 13.80 1.79 24.49
C ASP A 49 12.31 1.87 24.83
N ARG A 50 11.81 2.97 25.42
CA ARG A 50 10.39 3.14 25.68
C ARG A 50 9.98 4.60 25.72
N GLY A 51 8.73 4.85 25.38
CA GLY A 51 8.18 6.19 25.44
C GLY A 51 6.71 6.25 25.12
N ALA A 52 6.18 7.47 25.17
CA ALA A 52 4.83 7.74 24.74
C ALA A 52 4.75 9.05 23.94
N VAL A 53 3.79 9.11 23.03
CA VAL A 53 3.43 10.34 22.33
C VAL A 53 2.00 10.67 22.75
N LYS A 54 1.81 11.80 23.42
CA LYS A 54 0.48 12.23 23.83
C LYS A 54 -0.31 12.78 22.64
N GLY A 55 -1.60 12.52 22.62
CA GLY A 55 -2.55 13.10 21.66
C GLY A 55 -3.71 13.77 22.39
N HIS A 56 -4.79 14.08 21.67
CA HIS A 56 -6.01 14.64 22.27
C HIS A 56 -6.79 13.55 23.02
N ASP A 57 -7.44 12.64 22.29
CA ASP A 57 -8.19 11.53 22.91
C ASP A 57 -7.41 10.22 22.86
N LEU A 58 -6.36 10.14 22.03
CA LEU A 58 -5.58 8.91 21.84
C LEU A 58 -4.09 9.11 22.11
N ASN A 59 -3.50 8.21 22.88
CA ASN A 59 -2.07 8.15 23.20
C ASN A 59 -1.37 7.01 22.45
N ILE A 60 -0.14 7.24 22.00
CA ILE A 60 0.73 6.19 21.45
C ILE A 60 1.72 5.79 22.52
N TYR A 61 1.90 4.49 22.73
CA TYR A 61 2.91 3.92 23.60
C TYR A 61 3.80 2.98 22.79
N PHE A 62 5.10 2.95 23.10
CA PHE A 62 6.03 2.00 22.48
C PHE A 62 7.04 1.47 23.49
N LEU A 63 7.46 0.23 23.26
CA LEU A 63 8.49 -0.50 24.00
C LEU A 63 9.35 -1.26 23.00
N SER A 64 10.65 -1.01 23.00
CA SER A 64 11.66 -1.60 22.13
C SER A 64 12.54 -2.54 22.95
N SER A 65 12.75 -3.74 22.43
CA SER A 65 13.59 -4.77 23.03
C SER A 65 14.12 -5.69 21.93
N GLU A 66 15.39 -6.08 22.01
CA GLU A 66 16.02 -7.04 21.09
C GLU A 66 15.87 -6.69 19.59
N GLY A 67 15.83 -5.39 19.26
CA GLY A 67 15.70 -4.92 17.87
C GLY A 67 14.27 -4.95 17.31
N VAL A 68 13.27 -5.26 18.14
CA VAL A 68 11.84 -5.21 17.84
C VAL A 68 11.17 -4.17 18.73
N SER A 69 10.20 -3.43 18.20
CA SER A 69 9.38 -2.50 18.97
C SER A 69 7.91 -2.87 18.90
N TYR A 70 7.29 -2.82 20.07
CA TYR A 70 5.89 -3.14 20.33
C TYR A 70 5.20 -1.81 20.59
N MET A 71 4.25 -1.47 19.73
CA MET A 71 3.61 -0.16 19.71
C MET A 71 2.10 -0.32 19.83
N SER A 72 1.44 0.63 20.49
CA SER A 72 -0.01 0.63 20.66
C SER A 72 -0.61 2.03 20.58
N VAL A 73 -1.80 2.14 20.01
CA VAL A 73 -2.69 3.31 20.11
C VAL A 73 -3.76 2.98 21.14
N CYS A 74 -3.82 3.79 22.20
CA CYS A 74 -4.73 3.62 23.33
C CYS A 74 -5.55 4.88 23.55
N ASP A 75 -6.73 4.72 24.14
CA ASP A 75 -7.52 5.82 24.68
C ASP A 75 -6.73 6.58 25.76
N ALA A 76 -6.90 7.91 25.82
CA ALA A 76 -6.16 8.76 26.74
C ALA A 76 -6.49 8.50 28.21
N SER A 77 -7.65 7.92 28.49
CA SER A 77 -8.05 7.47 29.84
C SER A 77 -7.31 6.22 30.31
N LEU A 78 -6.66 5.47 29.42
CA LEU A 78 -5.90 4.28 29.81
C LEU A 78 -4.63 4.68 30.59
N PRO A 79 -4.45 4.17 31.83
CA PRO A 79 -3.23 4.43 32.60
C PRO A 79 -1.97 3.96 31.85
N ALA A 80 -0.89 4.72 31.92
CA ALA A 80 0.36 4.36 31.23
C ALA A 80 0.89 2.98 31.66
N ALA A 81 0.84 2.67 32.95
CA ALA A 81 1.25 1.35 33.47
C ALA A 81 0.47 0.20 32.81
N MET A 82 -0.83 0.40 32.56
CA MET A 82 -1.67 -0.58 31.87
C MET A 82 -1.27 -0.75 30.40
N ALA A 83 -0.95 0.34 29.70
CA ALA A 83 -0.42 0.27 28.34
C ALA A 83 0.92 -0.48 28.29
N PHE A 84 1.83 -0.23 29.23
CA PHE A 84 3.12 -0.92 29.29
C PHE A 84 3.01 -2.40 29.68
N CYS A 85 2.06 -2.77 30.56
CA CYS A 85 1.76 -4.19 30.80
C CYS A 85 1.35 -4.90 29.51
N PHE A 86 0.46 -4.28 28.73
CA PHE A 86 0.06 -4.83 27.43
C PHE A 86 1.25 -5.00 26.48
N LEU A 87 2.16 -4.01 26.42
CA LEU A 87 3.34 -4.09 25.56
C LEU A 87 4.35 -5.15 26.02
N GLU A 88 4.51 -5.36 27.32
CA GLU A 88 5.36 -6.44 27.86
C GLU A 88 4.78 -7.82 27.58
N ASP A 89 3.48 -8.03 27.80
CA ASP A 89 2.82 -9.29 27.45
C ASP A 89 2.91 -9.55 25.94
N LEU A 90 2.75 -8.50 25.12
CA LEU A 90 2.89 -8.59 23.68
C LEU A 90 4.32 -8.96 23.26
N ARG A 91 5.32 -8.38 23.92
CA ARG A 91 6.73 -8.75 23.71
C ARG A 91 6.96 -10.21 24.05
N TRP A 92 6.45 -10.66 25.20
CA TRP A 92 6.63 -12.03 25.66
C TRP A 92 6.00 -13.03 24.69
N GLU A 93 4.76 -12.76 24.25
CA GLU A 93 4.05 -13.57 23.26
C GLU A 93 4.80 -13.60 21.92
N PHE A 94 5.27 -12.45 21.42
CA PHE A 94 5.97 -12.40 20.14
C PHE A 94 7.30 -13.15 20.19
N THR A 95 8.12 -12.92 21.23
CA THR A 95 9.43 -13.59 21.39
C THR A 95 9.30 -15.09 21.66
N ALA A 96 8.20 -15.53 22.27
CA ALA A 96 7.93 -16.96 22.44
C ALA A 96 7.57 -17.66 21.12
N HIS A 97 6.92 -16.96 20.19
CA HIS A 97 6.44 -17.54 18.92
C HIS A 97 7.38 -17.31 17.74
N MET A 98 8.22 -16.28 17.78
CA MET A 98 8.99 -15.81 16.62
C MET A 98 10.49 -16.06 16.77
N ASP A 99 11.09 -16.56 15.70
CA ASP A 99 12.54 -16.73 15.61
C ASP A 99 13.21 -15.39 15.26
N ASN A 100 14.09 -14.91 16.14
CA ASN A 100 14.87 -13.69 15.96
C ASN A 100 15.65 -13.65 14.63
N ALA A 101 16.13 -14.80 14.13
CA ALA A 101 16.81 -14.85 12.84
C ALA A 101 15.85 -14.55 11.68
N LYS A 102 14.61 -15.06 11.74
CA LYS A 102 13.58 -14.76 10.73
C LYS A 102 13.16 -13.29 10.79
N VAL A 103 13.04 -12.72 11.99
CA VAL A 103 12.74 -11.30 12.18
C VAL A 103 13.83 -10.41 11.58
N ALA A 104 15.11 -10.76 11.78
CA ALA A 104 16.24 -10.03 11.21
C ALA A 104 16.30 -10.10 9.68
N LEU A 105 15.93 -11.24 9.09
CA LEU A 105 15.97 -11.48 7.63
C LEU A 105 14.71 -11.03 6.89
N ALA A 106 13.64 -10.67 7.59
CA ALA A 106 12.40 -10.21 7.00
C ALA A 106 12.62 -8.99 6.06
N ALA A 107 12.07 -9.05 4.85
CA ALA A 107 12.21 -8.00 3.85
C ALA A 107 10.88 -7.39 3.39
N ARG A 108 9.76 -8.10 3.58
CA ARG A 108 8.42 -7.61 3.20
C ARG A 108 7.65 -7.12 4.43
N PRO A 109 6.77 -6.11 4.29
CA PRO A 109 5.82 -5.72 5.32
C PRO A 109 4.90 -6.86 5.72
N TYR A 110 4.56 -6.94 7.02
CA TYR A 110 3.68 -7.93 7.63
C TYR A 110 4.01 -9.38 7.23
N PRO A 111 5.26 -9.84 7.42
CA PRO A 111 5.65 -11.19 7.04
C PRO A 111 5.11 -12.26 8.00
N PHE A 112 4.70 -11.89 9.23
CA PHE A 112 4.32 -12.80 10.32
C PHE A 112 2.81 -12.80 10.59
N LEU A 113 2.01 -13.10 9.56
CA LEU A 113 0.55 -13.14 9.67
C LEU A 113 0.06 -14.22 10.64
N GLU A 114 0.87 -15.25 10.87
CA GLU A 114 0.60 -16.30 11.86
C GLU A 114 0.47 -15.76 13.30
N PHE A 115 1.06 -14.60 13.60
CA PHE A 115 1.00 -13.98 14.91
C PHE A 115 -0.26 -13.12 15.12
N ASP A 116 -0.94 -12.73 14.04
CA ASP A 116 -2.05 -11.76 14.09
C ASP A 116 -3.20 -12.26 15.01
N ASN A 117 -3.44 -13.57 15.07
CA ASN A 117 -4.44 -14.17 15.96
C ASN A 117 -4.06 -14.01 17.44
N SER A 118 -2.82 -14.29 17.81
CA SER A 118 -2.34 -14.13 19.19
C SER A 118 -2.38 -12.66 19.62
N LEU A 119 -1.98 -11.76 18.72
CA LEU A 119 -2.04 -10.33 18.97
C LEU A 119 -3.49 -9.83 19.16
N ALA A 120 -4.41 -10.24 18.28
CA ALA A 120 -5.82 -9.88 18.38
C ALA A 120 -6.45 -10.42 19.68
N TRP A 121 -6.13 -11.67 20.05
CA TRP A 121 -6.59 -12.29 21.29
C TRP A 121 -6.08 -11.52 22.52
N LEU A 122 -4.78 -11.18 22.56
CA LEU A 122 -4.19 -10.44 23.67
C LEU A 122 -4.81 -9.05 23.82
N GLN A 123 -4.97 -8.31 22.71
CA GLN A 123 -5.64 -7.01 22.72
C GLN A 123 -7.08 -7.12 23.24
N GLN A 124 -7.82 -8.15 22.79
CA GLN A 124 -9.19 -8.37 23.24
C GLN A 124 -9.25 -8.72 24.74
N GLN A 125 -8.34 -9.56 25.23
CA GLN A 125 -8.26 -9.92 26.64
C GLN A 125 -8.06 -8.69 27.52
N TYR A 126 -7.13 -7.81 27.16
CA TYR A 126 -6.89 -6.57 27.91
C TYR A 126 -8.11 -5.65 27.89
N ASN A 127 -8.79 -5.51 26.76
CA ASN A 127 -10.00 -4.70 26.65
C ASN A 127 -11.19 -5.27 27.42
N GLN A 128 -11.25 -6.58 27.65
CA GLN A 128 -12.33 -7.23 28.40
C GLN A 128 -12.05 -7.29 29.90
N ARG A 129 -10.82 -7.66 30.31
CA ARG A 129 -10.43 -7.78 31.72
C ARG A 129 -10.03 -6.44 32.34
N GLY A 130 -9.58 -5.49 31.53
CA GLY A 130 -9.06 -4.20 31.99
C GLY A 130 -7.70 -4.29 32.66
N GLY A 131 -6.94 -5.38 32.45
CA GLY A 131 -5.81 -5.76 33.30
C GLY A 131 -4.86 -6.80 32.68
N PRO A 132 -3.57 -6.84 33.07
CA PRO A 132 -2.76 -8.05 32.91
C PRO A 132 -3.38 -9.22 33.67
N ALA A 133 -3.04 -10.45 33.28
CA ALA A 133 -3.53 -11.64 33.96
C ALA A 133 -2.96 -11.80 35.39
N LEU A 134 -1.75 -11.29 35.61
CA LEU A 134 -1.05 -11.34 36.90
C LEU A 134 -0.90 -9.93 37.43
N GLU A 135 -1.36 -9.69 38.67
CA GLU A 135 -1.20 -8.37 39.31
C GLU A 135 0.27 -7.98 39.52
N VAL A 136 1.17 -8.99 39.64
CA VAL A 136 2.60 -8.75 39.80
C VAL A 136 3.18 -7.95 38.62
N THR A 137 2.72 -8.21 37.39
CA THR A 137 3.13 -7.49 36.18
C THR A 137 2.81 -6.00 36.29
N LEU A 138 1.63 -5.66 36.82
CA LEU A 138 1.24 -4.27 37.04
C LEU A 138 2.14 -3.60 38.08
N THR A 139 2.40 -4.26 39.20
CA THR A 139 3.28 -3.70 40.24
C THR A 139 4.70 -3.50 39.74
N GLU A 140 5.26 -4.45 39.00
CA GLU A 140 6.61 -4.34 38.43
C GLU A 140 6.72 -3.18 37.45
N VAL A 141 5.79 -3.09 36.49
CA VAL A 141 5.75 -1.98 35.52
C VAL A 141 5.57 -0.64 36.23
N GLN A 142 4.76 -0.59 37.28
CA GLN A 142 4.53 0.66 38.01
C GLN A 142 5.75 1.11 38.82
N GLU A 143 6.47 0.19 39.46
CA GLU A 143 7.74 0.50 40.12
C GLU A 143 8.81 0.90 39.10
N ASP A 144 8.88 0.24 37.95
CA ASP A 144 9.82 0.59 36.88
C ASP A 144 9.52 1.98 36.30
N LEU A 145 8.24 2.34 36.10
CA LEU A 145 7.84 3.70 35.68
C LEU A 145 8.15 4.77 36.73
N LYS A 146 8.16 4.43 38.03
CA LYS A 146 8.60 5.35 39.09
C LYS A 146 10.11 5.58 39.06
N THR A 147 10.88 4.51 38.82
CA THR A 147 12.35 4.59 38.82
C THR A 147 12.92 5.21 37.55
N ARG A 148 12.26 4.98 36.41
CA ARG A 148 12.65 5.51 35.10
C ARG A 148 11.42 6.14 34.43
N PRO A 149 11.20 7.45 34.64
CA PRO A 149 10.01 8.12 34.15
C PRO A 149 9.87 8.01 32.64
N LEU A 150 8.62 7.96 32.20
CA LEU A 150 8.25 7.86 30.80
C LEU A 150 8.77 9.06 30.00
N GLN A 151 9.56 8.81 28.95
CA GLN A 151 9.89 9.88 28.02
C GLN A 151 8.66 10.17 27.14
N ILE A 152 8.17 11.40 27.25
CA ILE A 152 7.10 11.90 26.40
C ILE A 152 7.77 12.56 25.20
N LEU A 153 7.59 11.98 24.01
CA LEU A 153 8.07 12.57 22.78
C LEU A 153 7.03 13.57 22.26
N THR A 154 7.50 14.72 21.80
CA THR A 154 6.66 15.67 21.07
C THR A 154 6.62 15.32 19.59
N LEU A 155 5.53 15.67 18.90
CA LEU A 155 5.40 15.40 17.46
C LEU A 155 6.50 16.10 16.65
N GLU A 156 6.91 17.29 17.10
CA GLU A 156 7.99 18.09 16.50
C GLU A 156 9.35 17.37 16.59
N GLU A 157 9.68 16.74 17.71
CA GLU A 157 10.90 15.93 17.85
C GLU A 157 10.89 14.73 16.90
N VAL A 158 9.72 14.12 16.66
CA VAL A 158 9.56 13.01 15.71
C VAL A 158 9.73 13.47 14.26
N GLU A 159 9.26 14.66 13.91
CA GLU A 159 9.41 15.22 12.56
C GLU A 159 10.84 15.72 12.29
N LEU A 160 11.47 16.37 13.27
CA LEU A 160 12.84 16.88 13.18
C LEU A 160 13.87 15.73 13.06
N THR A 161 13.68 14.65 13.83
CA THR A 161 14.54 13.46 13.75
C THR A 161 14.38 12.74 12.41
N ASN A 162 13.15 12.63 11.89
CA ASN A 162 12.93 12.11 10.54
C ASN A 162 13.55 13.01 9.46
N GLY A 163 13.50 14.34 9.62
CA GLY A 163 14.16 15.30 8.73
C GLY A 163 15.69 15.18 8.74
N SER A 164 16.29 14.98 9.91
CA SER A 164 17.76 14.86 10.06
C SER A 164 18.30 13.47 9.71
N ALA A 165 17.53 12.39 9.92
CA ALA A 165 17.90 11.03 9.52
C ALA A 165 17.85 10.83 8.00
N ASN A 166 17.11 11.68 7.28
CA ASN A 166 17.01 11.68 5.82
C ASN A 166 18.17 12.43 5.13
N GLY A 167 19.35 12.50 5.77
CA GLY A 167 20.58 12.93 5.13
C GLY A 167 20.98 11.97 4.01
N HIS A 168 20.53 12.26 2.78
CA HIS A 168 20.98 11.65 1.53
C HIS A 168 20.92 10.10 1.48
N ALA A 169 19.73 9.55 1.69
CA ALA A 169 19.38 8.22 1.17
C ALA A 169 18.25 8.40 0.18
N GLU A 170 18.49 8.08 -1.09
CA GLU A 170 17.43 7.94 -2.08
C GLU A 170 16.28 7.13 -1.47
N GLN A 171 15.07 7.69 -1.52
CA GLN A 171 13.85 6.94 -1.27
C GLN A 171 13.81 5.77 -2.26
N LEU A 172 14.34 4.62 -1.84
CA LEU A 172 14.07 3.37 -2.52
C LEU A 172 12.60 3.05 -2.24
N SER A 173 11.78 3.52 -3.18
CA SER A 173 10.38 3.26 -3.41
C SER A 173 9.78 2.19 -2.49
N GLU A 174 8.89 2.61 -1.59
CA GLU A 174 7.90 1.74 -0.97
C GLU A 174 7.11 1.05 -2.10
N SER A 175 7.56 -0.16 -2.47
CA SER A 175 6.82 -1.09 -3.30
C SER A 175 5.57 -1.52 -2.53
N GLY A 176 4.45 -0.84 -2.81
CA GLY A 176 3.14 -1.25 -2.33
C GLY A 176 2.19 -0.14 -1.89
N GLN A 177 2.51 1.15 -2.05
CA GLN A 177 1.47 2.16 -1.93
C GLN A 177 0.54 2.07 -3.14
N ASN A 178 -0.72 1.73 -2.87
CA ASN A 178 -1.83 1.85 -3.82
C ASN A 178 -2.03 3.33 -4.17
N GLN A 179 -1.16 3.84 -5.05
CA GLN A 179 -1.29 5.16 -5.66
C GLN A 179 -2.53 5.13 -6.55
N ARG A 180 -3.65 5.58 -5.98
CA ARG A 180 -4.94 5.62 -6.64
C ARG A 180 -4.92 6.74 -7.68
N LEU A 181 -5.15 6.40 -8.95
CA LEU A 181 -5.31 7.40 -10.01
C LEU A 181 -6.56 8.25 -9.74
N GLN A 182 -6.54 9.52 -10.15
CA GLN A 182 -7.70 10.43 -10.05
C GLN A 182 -8.96 9.76 -10.64
N PRO A 183 -10.17 9.97 -10.09
CA PRO A 183 -11.41 9.44 -10.64
C PRO A 183 -11.52 9.70 -12.15
N VAL A 184 -12.04 8.71 -12.87
CA VAL A 184 -12.13 8.73 -14.34
C VAL A 184 -13.04 9.87 -14.78
N THR A 185 -12.50 10.83 -15.53
CA THR A 185 -13.27 11.95 -16.09
C THR A 185 -14.20 11.44 -17.20
N ALA A 186 -15.31 12.14 -17.49
CA ALA A 186 -16.21 11.83 -18.61
C ALA A 186 -15.52 11.52 -19.97
N PRO A 187 -14.54 12.31 -20.46
CA PRO A 187 -13.78 11.97 -21.67
C PRO A 187 -12.97 10.68 -21.52
N GLY A 188 -12.56 10.35 -20.30
CA GLY A 188 -11.91 9.10 -19.96
C GLY A 188 -12.82 7.87 -20.08
N ILE A 189 -14.08 7.99 -19.62
CA ILE A 189 -15.08 6.93 -19.77
C ILE A 189 -15.37 6.71 -21.26
N LEU A 190 -15.57 7.80 -22.02
CA LEU A 190 -15.79 7.72 -23.46
C LEU A 190 -14.62 7.03 -24.18
N SER A 191 -13.38 7.42 -23.85
CA SER A 191 -12.18 6.81 -24.42
C SER A 191 -12.06 5.32 -24.08
N LEU A 192 -12.45 4.91 -22.87
CA LEU A 192 -12.44 3.51 -22.45
C LEU A 192 -13.47 2.68 -23.25
N VAL A 193 -14.69 3.19 -23.40
CA VAL A 193 -15.75 2.54 -24.19
C VAL A 193 -15.33 2.38 -25.64
N LEU A 194 -14.79 3.43 -26.26
CA LEU A 194 -14.31 3.38 -27.64
C LEU A 194 -13.15 2.38 -27.82
N ASN A 195 -12.23 2.30 -26.85
CA ASN A 195 -11.10 1.38 -26.93
C ASN A 195 -11.53 -0.08 -26.72
N ILE A 196 -12.50 -0.34 -25.84
CA ILE A 196 -13.12 -1.67 -25.68
C ILE A 196 -13.80 -2.08 -26.99
N MET A 197 -14.53 -1.17 -27.63
CA MET A 197 -15.13 -1.45 -28.95
C MET A 197 -14.06 -1.76 -30.01
N CYS A 198 -12.97 -0.99 -30.08
CA CYS A 198 -11.84 -1.26 -30.97
C CYS A 198 -11.23 -2.65 -30.72
N SER A 199 -11.07 -3.02 -29.44
CA SER A 199 -10.59 -4.32 -29.02
C SER A 199 -11.51 -5.44 -29.53
N SER A 200 -12.81 -5.33 -29.30
CA SER A 200 -13.80 -6.31 -29.74
C SER A 200 -13.82 -6.46 -31.27
N LEU A 201 -13.74 -5.36 -32.02
CA LEU A 201 -13.68 -5.41 -33.49
C LEU A 201 -12.40 -6.08 -34.02
N ASN A 202 -11.25 -5.84 -33.38
CA ASN A 202 -10.01 -6.53 -33.70
C ASN A 202 -10.11 -8.03 -33.44
N LEU A 203 -10.73 -8.43 -32.33
CA LEU A 203 -10.93 -9.83 -31.96
C LEU A 203 -11.88 -10.54 -32.92
N ILE A 204 -13.04 -9.94 -33.22
CA ILE A 204 -14.03 -10.51 -34.15
C ILE A 204 -13.39 -10.75 -35.52
N ARG A 205 -12.65 -9.77 -36.06
CA ARG A 205 -11.97 -9.93 -37.34
C ARG A 205 -10.83 -10.94 -37.31
N GLY A 206 -10.06 -10.98 -36.22
CA GLY A 206 -9.02 -11.98 -36.02
C GLY A 206 -9.59 -13.40 -36.01
N VAL A 207 -10.66 -13.64 -35.25
CA VAL A 207 -11.33 -14.96 -35.16
C VAL A 207 -11.96 -15.36 -36.49
N HIS A 208 -12.66 -14.45 -37.16
CA HIS A 208 -13.26 -14.74 -38.46
C HIS A 208 -12.20 -15.04 -39.53
N LEU A 209 -11.03 -14.40 -39.44
CA LEU A 209 -9.92 -14.69 -40.35
C LEU A 209 -9.25 -16.02 -40.00
N ILE A 210 -9.13 -16.38 -38.70
CA ILE A 210 -8.65 -17.70 -38.26
C ILE A 210 -9.49 -18.82 -38.87
N GLU A 211 -10.82 -18.72 -38.76
CA GLU A 211 -11.75 -19.71 -39.30
C GLU A 211 -11.57 -19.90 -40.81
N ASN A 212 -11.33 -18.81 -41.53
CA ASN A 212 -11.07 -18.83 -42.98
C ASN A 212 -9.65 -19.34 -43.32
N THR A 213 -8.62 -19.02 -42.53
CA THR A 213 -7.21 -19.39 -42.76
C THR A 213 -6.93 -20.87 -42.44
N PHE A 214 -7.71 -21.51 -41.57
CA PHE A 214 -7.62 -22.96 -41.35
C PHE A 214 -7.99 -23.79 -42.60
N GLN A 215 -8.64 -23.16 -43.57
CA GLN A 215 -9.14 -23.84 -44.76
C GLN A 215 -8.18 -23.72 -45.95
N ASP A 216 -7.46 -22.60 -46.12
CA ASP A 216 -6.47 -22.39 -47.19
C ASP A 216 -5.43 -21.29 -46.79
N ASP A 217 -4.13 -21.56 -47.00
CA ASP A 217 -2.95 -20.65 -46.97
C ASP A 217 -2.25 -20.19 -45.65
N TYR A 218 -0.92 -20.42 -45.63
CA TYR A 218 0.02 -19.98 -44.59
C TYR A 218 0.23 -18.44 -44.55
N GLU A 219 -0.10 -17.73 -45.63
CA GLU A 219 0.08 -16.26 -45.72
C GLU A 219 -0.94 -15.47 -44.88
N GLY A 220 -2.13 -16.04 -44.62
CA GLY A 220 -3.18 -15.40 -43.79
C GLY A 220 -2.84 -15.31 -42.30
N ILE A 221 -1.89 -16.12 -41.84
CA ILE A 221 -1.49 -16.22 -40.43
C ILE A 221 -0.93 -14.89 -39.91
N TRP A 222 -0.16 -14.17 -40.73
CA TRP A 222 0.40 -12.88 -40.33
C TRP A 222 -0.67 -11.80 -40.13
N ASN A 223 -1.73 -11.83 -40.93
CA ASN A 223 -2.87 -10.94 -40.79
C ASN A 223 -3.67 -11.26 -39.51
N VAL A 224 -3.90 -12.54 -39.23
CA VAL A 224 -4.49 -13.00 -37.96
C VAL A 224 -3.68 -12.51 -36.77
N LEU A 225 -2.37 -12.73 -36.80
CA LEU A 225 -1.47 -12.33 -35.73
C LEU A 225 -1.49 -10.81 -35.52
N ALA A 226 -1.55 -10.02 -36.59
CA ALA A 226 -1.68 -8.57 -36.51
C ALA A 226 -3.02 -8.13 -35.88
N PHE A 227 -4.14 -8.80 -36.17
CA PHE A 227 -5.43 -8.52 -35.52
C PHE A 227 -5.42 -8.86 -34.02
N LEU A 228 -4.86 -10.01 -33.65
CA LEU A 228 -4.75 -10.43 -32.25
C LEU A 228 -3.78 -9.56 -31.46
N LEU A 229 -2.64 -9.19 -32.06
CA LEU A 229 -1.67 -8.29 -31.44
C LEU A 229 -2.26 -6.89 -31.22
N ALA A 230 -3.02 -6.36 -32.19
CA ALA A 230 -3.76 -5.11 -32.03
C ALA A 230 -4.83 -5.20 -30.92
N PHE A 231 -5.53 -6.32 -30.80
CA PHE A 231 -6.46 -6.59 -29.70
C PHE A 231 -5.76 -6.53 -28.33
N LEU A 232 -4.67 -7.29 -28.15
CA LEU A 232 -3.92 -7.32 -26.89
C LEU A 232 -3.36 -5.94 -26.52
N CYS A 233 -2.91 -5.16 -27.50
CA CYS A 233 -2.43 -3.81 -27.26
C CYS A 233 -3.55 -2.86 -26.84
N CYS A 234 -4.75 -2.95 -27.42
CA CYS A 234 -5.92 -2.16 -26.99
C CYS A 234 -6.32 -2.50 -25.54
N VAL A 235 -6.33 -3.79 -25.16
CA VAL A 235 -6.56 -4.21 -23.77
C VAL A 235 -5.46 -3.67 -22.84
N GLY A 236 -4.20 -3.73 -23.27
CA GLY A 236 -3.07 -3.16 -22.54
C GLY A 236 -3.21 -1.64 -22.32
N GLN A 237 -3.70 -0.90 -23.32
CA GLN A 237 -3.96 0.54 -23.20
C GLN A 237 -5.09 0.81 -22.20
N CYS A 238 -6.17 0.02 -22.19
CA CYS A 238 -7.21 0.10 -21.15
C CYS A 238 -6.65 -0.19 -19.75
N HIS A 239 -5.81 -1.22 -19.63
CA HIS A 239 -5.19 -1.59 -18.36
C HIS A 239 -4.26 -0.48 -17.84
N LEU A 240 -3.39 0.07 -18.68
CA LEU A 240 -2.52 1.20 -18.30
C LEU A 240 -3.30 2.48 -17.99
N TYR A 241 -4.46 2.67 -18.64
CA TYR A 241 -5.33 3.78 -18.32
C TYR A 241 -5.95 3.60 -16.93
N LEU A 242 -6.42 2.40 -16.57
CA LEU A 242 -7.12 2.11 -15.32
C LEU A 242 -6.20 1.90 -14.10
N PHE A 243 -5.02 1.30 -14.29
CA PHE A 243 -4.12 0.89 -13.22
C PHE A 243 -2.81 1.68 -13.25
N HIS A 244 -2.29 1.97 -12.06
CA HIS A 244 -1.05 2.69 -11.92
C HIS A 244 0.15 1.86 -12.41
N SER A 245 1.07 2.50 -13.16
CA SER A 245 2.35 1.90 -13.54
C SER A 245 3.45 2.95 -13.52
N SER A 246 4.60 2.62 -12.91
CA SER A 246 5.76 3.50 -12.77
C SER A 246 6.38 3.93 -14.10
N LEU A 247 6.27 3.09 -15.14
CA LEU A 247 6.69 3.41 -16.52
C LEU A 247 5.50 3.67 -17.46
N LYS A 248 4.39 4.24 -16.96
CA LYS A 248 3.18 4.44 -17.77
C LYS A 248 3.42 5.19 -19.08
N SER A 249 4.35 6.15 -19.11
CA SER A 249 4.65 6.92 -20.32
C SER A 249 5.30 6.04 -21.39
N VAL A 250 6.38 5.34 -21.05
CA VAL A 250 7.08 4.44 -21.96
C VAL A 250 6.16 3.29 -22.40
N LYS A 251 5.45 2.64 -21.46
CA LYS A 251 4.54 1.53 -21.78
C LYS A 251 3.39 1.98 -22.69
N SER A 252 2.82 3.17 -22.47
CA SER A 252 1.73 3.69 -23.29
C SER A 252 2.19 4.07 -24.70
N LEU A 253 3.41 4.62 -24.84
CA LEU A 253 4.01 4.91 -26.16
C LEU A 253 4.35 3.64 -26.93
N VAL A 254 4.91 2.62 -26.27
CA VAL A 254 5.20 1.32 -26.89
C VAL A 254 3.91 0.68 -27.42
N LEU A 255 2.85 0.66 -26.62
CA LEU A 255 1.56 0.12 -27.06
C LEU A 255 0.98 0.93 -28.24
N LEU A 256 1.07 2.26 -28.22
CA LEU A 256 0.64 3.09 -29.34
C LEU A 256 1.42 2.76 -30.62
N SER A 257 2.74 2.65 -30.55
CA SER A 257 3.58 2.29 -31.70
C SER A 257 3.22 0.92 -32.26
N VAL A 258 3.01 -0.09 -31.41
CA VAL A 258 2.59 -1.42 -31.86
C VAL A 258 1.21 -1.37 -32.51
N VAL A 259 0.24 -0.64 -31.93
CA VAL A 259 -1.09 -0.45 -32.54
C VAL A 259 -0.97 0.20 -33.91
N VAL A 260 -0.13 1.23 -34.07
CA VAL A 260 0.11 1.88 -35.38
C VAL A 260 0.67 0.88 -36.38
N VAL A 261 1.72 0.14 -36.01
CA VAL A 261 2.37 -0.85 -36.89
C VAL A 261 1.38 -1.94 -37.30
N CYS A 262 0.60 -2.49 -36.38
CA CYS A 262 -0.43 -3.48 -36.70
C CYS A 262 -1.50 -2.91 -37.65
N ASN A 263 -1.91 -1.66 -37.44
CA ASN A 263 -2.89 -1.00 -38.32
C ASN A 263 -2.32 -0.74 -39.72
N CYS A 264 -1.06 -0.32 -39.83
CA CYS A 264 -0.36 -0.18 -41.11
C CYS A 264 -0.19 -1.50 -41.84
N PHE A 265 0.10 -2.60 -41.12
CA PHE A 265 0.21 -3.93 -41.70
C PHE A 265 -1.13 -4.43 -42.25
N LEU A 266 -2.24 -4.06 -41.59
CA LEU A 266 -3.60 -4.39 -42.00
C LEU A 266 -4.18 -3.42 -43.06
N PHE A 267 -3.33 -2.59 -43.67
CA PHE A 267 -3.71 -1.68 -44.74
C PHE A 267 -4.09 -2.50 -45.98
N GLY A 268 -5.37 -2.46 -46.37
CA GLY A 268 -5.94 -3.31 -47.43
C GLY A 268 -7.09 -4.19 -46.93
N LEU A 269 -7.00 -4.72 -45.71
CA LEU A 269 -8.09 -5.47 -45.05
C LEU A 269 -9.05 -4.54 -44.27
N ARG A 270 -8.63 -3.30 -44.01
CA ARG A 270 -9.42 -2.26 -43.34
C ARG A 270 -9.71 -1.12 -44.31
N ASN A 271 -10.91 -0.57 -44.21
CA ASN A 271 -11.24 0.68 -44.88
C ASN A 271 -10.45 1.84 -44.23
N VAL A 272 -10.11 2.87 -44.99
CA VAL A 272 -9.38 4.06 -44.54
C VAL A 272 -10.07 4.69 -43.32
N TRP A 273 -11.40 4.77 -43.32
CA TRP A 273 -12.17 5.27 -42.18
C TRP A 273 -12.02 4.43 -40.92
N GLN A 274 -11.92 3.10 -41.05
CA GLN A 274 -11.72 2.19 -39.92
C GLN A 274 -10.30 2.33 -39.37
N LEU A 275 -9.31 2.46 -40.25
CA LEU A 275 -7.92 2.70 -39.88
C LEU A 275 -7.79 4.00 -39.08
N LEU A 276 -8.34 5.10 -39.60
CA LEU A 276 -8.33 6.40 -38.94
C LEU A 276 -9.07 6.35 -37.60
N PHE A 277 -10.18 5.63 -37.52
CA PHE A 277 -10.92 5.44 -36.28
C PHE A 277 -10.09 4.71 -35.21
N HIS A 278 -9.50 3.56 -35.53
CA HIS A 278 -8.64 2.81 -34.60
C HIS A 278 -7.42 3.62 -34.16
N LEU A 279 -6.81 4.36 -35.08
CA LEU A 279 -5.67 5.23 -34.78
C LEU A 279 -6.06 6.39 -33.87
N ALA A 280 -7.17 7.07 -34.15
CA ALA A 280 -7.66 8.19 -33.34
C ALA A 280 -7.99 7.75 -31.91
N VAL A 281 -8.64 6.59 -31.75
CA VAL A 281 -8.95 6.04 -30.42
C VAL A 281 -7.67 5.66 -29.66
N ALA A 282 -6.71 5.03 -30.32
CA ALA A 282 -5.43 4.66 -29.68
C ALA A 282 -4.64 5.89 -29.22
N VAL A 283 -4.59 6.95 -30.05
CA VAL A 283 -3.96 8.23 -29.70
C VAL A 283 -4.70 8.91 -28.54
N LEU A 284 -6.03 8.96 -28.58
CA LEU A 284 -6.85 9.56 -27.52
C LEU A 284 -6.61 8.88 -26.17
N VAL A 285 -6.61 7.55 -26.12
CA VAL A 285 -6.33 6.77 -24.90
C VAL A 285 -4.92 7.04 -24.39
N THR A 286 -3.92 7.06 -25.27
CA THR A 286 -2.53 7.35 -24.89
C THR A 286 -2.37 8.76 -24.34
N LEU A 287 -2.97 9.78 -24.98
CA LEU A 287 -2.93 11.16 -24.49
C LEU A 287 -3.60 11.31 -23.13
N LEU A 288 -4.76 10.67 -22.93
CA LEU A 288 -5.45 10.67 -21.64
C LEU A 288 -4.64 9.91 -20.57
N THR A 289 -3.97 8.81 -20.93
CA THR A 289 -3.09 8.05 -20.02
C THR A 289 -1.87 8.86 -19.60
N LEU A 290 -1.26 9.61 -20.51
CA LEU A 290 -0.11 10.49 -20.24
C LEU A 290 -0.51 11.68 -19.36
N ASN A 291 -1.67 12.29 -19.63
CA ASN A 291 -2.17 13.45 -18.89
C ASN A 291 -2.85 13.10 -17.57
N ARG A 292 -3.16 11.82 -17.31
CA ARG A 292 -3.77 11.39 -16.05
C ARG A 292 -2.73 11.48 -14.92
N LYS A 293 -2.89 12.51 -14.09
CA LYS A 293 -2.04 12.73 -12.91
C LYS A 293 -2.31 11.66 -11.84
N LEU A 294 -1.28 11.36 -11.07
CA LEU A 294 -1.45 10.67 -9.80
C LEU A 294 -2.31 11.55 -8.90
N HIS A 295 -3.19 10.95 -8.10
CA HIS A 295 -3.87 11.71 -7.05
C HIS A 295 -2.80 12.12 -6.03
N ASP A 296 -2.26 13.33 -6.18
CA ASP A 296 -1.59 13.99 -5.08
C ASP A 296 -2.65 14.16 -3.99
N ARG A 297 -2.36 13.62 -2.81
CA ARG A 297 -3.09 13.98 -1.62
C ARG A 297 -2.80 15.47 -1.43
N THR A 298 -3.70 16.35 -1.87
CA THR A 298 -3.59 17.77 -1.62
C THR A 298 -3.41 17.95 -0.12
N ASN A 299 -2.29 18.56 0.27
CA ASN A 299 -2.17 19.24 1.55
C ASN A 299 -3.16 20.42 1.54
N ASP A 300 -4.45 20.12 1.74
CA ASP A 300 -5.44 21.14 2.09
C ASP A 300 -5.44 21.26 3.62
N CYS A 301 -4.35 21.80 4.17
CA CYS A 301 -4.42 22.58 5.40
C CYS A 301 -4.65 24.03 4.98
N GLY A 302 -5.92 24.38 4.84
CA GLY A 302 -6.36 25.73 4.52
C GLY A 302 -7.68 26.01 5.22
N VAL A 303 -7.54 26.62 6.41
CA VAL A 303 -8.55 27.19 7.33
C VAL A 303 -9.20 26.21 8.30
#